data_AF-A0A4Q7M742-F1
#
_entry.id   AF-A0A4Q7M742-F1
#
_cell.length_a   1.000
_cell.length_b   1.000
_cell.length_c   1.000
_cell.angle_alpha   90.00
_cell.angle_beta   90.00
_cell.angle_gamma   90.00
#
_symmetry.space_group_name_H-M   'P 1'
#
loop_
_entity.id
_entity.type
_entity.pdbx_description
1 polymer ?
#
loop_
_entity_poly.entity_id
_entity_poly.type
_entity_poly.pdbx_seq_one_letter_code
_entity_poly.pdbx_strand_id
1 'polypeptide(L)'
;MRVGEGDFLLGLAGVSATMLGTFIVGVFFYIESGLHRRMSGSVAADRYLRSGMRWVFAAYSLPLLVALVLAALDPIWGTLTFIVLGLVLVLTSIDTGRRILMQGGSGLSRAPLINEWLTNAAVLVAVVLPWLIGGWVPEPSAFIPSLLIVLAAGFASTVALIMAEFDATMAVTESPDRKPVDPGR
;
A
#
# COMPACT_ATOMS: atom_id res chain seq x y z
N MET A 1 25.44 -4.67 -17.12
CA MET A 1 24.14 -5.34 -16.90
C MET A 1 24.11 -6.62 -17.72
N ARG A 2 23.77 -7.77 -17.15
CA ARG A 2 23.57 -9.00 -17.94
C ARG A 2 22.23 -8.91 -18.67
N VAL A 3 22.15 -9.33 -19.93
CA VAL A 3 20.94 -9.18 -20.78
C VAL A 3 19.67 -9.68 -20.06
N GLY A 4 19.72 -10.85 -19.41
CA GLY A 4 18.56 -11.40 -18.69
C GLY A 4 18.15 -10.66 -17.40
N GLU A 5 19.04 -9.85 -16.81
CA GLU A 5 18.72 -9.06 -15.61
C GLU A 5 17.94 -7.79 -15.97
N GLY A 6 18.31 -7.14 -17.08
CA GLY A 6 17.58 -6.00 -17.63
C GLY A 6 16.16 -6.38 -18.03
N ASP A 7 16.01 -7.50 -18.73
CA ASP A 7 14.70 -8.03 -19.13
C ASP A 7 13.80 -8.33 -17.92
N PHE A 8 14.37 -8.89 -16.84
CA PHE A 8 13.64 -9.14 -15.61
C PHE A 8 13.14 -7.83 -14.96
N LEU A 9 14.01 -6.82 -14.84
CA LEU A 9 13.64 -5.54 -14.26
C LEU A 9 12.56 -4.82 -15.10
N LEU A 10 12.64 -4.89 -16.42
CA LEU A 10 11.60 -4.36 -17.30
C LEU A 10 10.27 -5.13 -17.13
N GLY A 11 10.32 -6.46 -17.00
CA GLY A 11 9.15 -7.27 -16.68
C GLY A 11 8.52 -6.90 -15.34
N LEU A 12 9.35 -6.72 -14.30
CA LEU A 12 8.92 -6.30 -12.97
C LEU A 12 8.29 -4.89 -13.00
N ALA A 13 8.88 -3.96 -13.76
CA ALA A 13 8.30 -2.65 -13.99
C ALA A 13 6.93 -2.76 -14.67
N GLY A 14 6.79 -3.61 -15.69
CA GLY A 14 5.51 -3.84 -16.37
C GLY A 14 4.41 -4.40 -15.46
N VAL A 15 4.75 -5.37 -14.61
CA VAL A 15 3.82 -5.92 -13.60
C VAL A 15 3.43 -4.82 -12.59
N SER A 16 4.41 -4.07 -12.10
CA SER A 16 4.18 -2.98 -11.13
C SER A 16 3.32 -1.87 -11.73
N ALA A 17 3.55 -1.49 -12.99
CA ALA A 17 2.73 -0.52 -13.72
C ALA A 17 1.29 -0.99 -13.87
N THR A 18 1.09 -2.28 -14.17
CA THR A 18 -0.25 -2.87 -14.31
C THR A 18 -0.99 -2.84 -12.98
N MET A 19 -0.34 -3.25 -11.89
CA MET A 19 -0.93 -3.22 -10.54
C MET A 19 -1.23 -1.79 -10.08
N LEU A 20 -0.32 -0.85 -10.32
CA LEU A 20 -0.56 0.56 -10.02
C LEU A 20 -1.71 1.13 -10.85
N GLY A 21 -1.78 0.80 -12.14
CA GLY A 21 -2.83 1.24 -13.05
C GLY A 21 -4.21 0.72 -12.64
N THR A 22 -4.34 -0.57 -12.37
CA THR A 22 -5.61 -1.15 -11.88
C THR A 22 -6.01 -0.58 -10.53
N PHE A 23 -5.03 -0.35 -9.65
CA PHE A 23 -5.28 0.33 -8.37
C PHE A 23 -5.80 1.75 -8.56
N ILE A 24 -5.19 2.56 -9.44
CA ILE A 24 -5.66 3.92 -9.78
C ILE A 24 -7.11 3.89 -10.25
N VAL A 25 -7.44 2.97 -11.17
CA VAL A 25 -8.81 2.81 -11.68
C VAL A 25 -9.78 2.47 -10.54
N GLY A 26 -9.41 1.54 -9.65
CA GLY A 26 -10.21 1.20 -8.47
C GLY A 26 -10.43 2.39 -7.53
N VAL A 27 -9.37 3.16 -7.25
CA VAL A 27 -9.43 4.38 -6.43
C VAL A 27 -10.31 5.45 -7.08
N PHE A 28 -10.25 5.61 -8.40
CA PHE A 28 -11.10 6.55 -9.12
C PHE A 28 -12.59 6.21 -8.92
N PHE A 29 -12.98 4.96 -9.15
CA PHE A 29 -14.36 4.50 -8.92
C PHE A 29 -14.77 4.60 -7.44
N TYR A 30 -13.84 4.35 -6.51
CA TYR A 30 -14.08 4.57 -5.08
C TYR A 30 -14.41 6.04 -4.77
N ILE A 31 -13.65 7.00 -5.32
CA ILE A 31 -13.90 8.42 -5.10
C ILE A 31 -15.23 8.85 -5.73
N GLU A 32 -15.52 8.37 -6.94
CA GLU A 32 -16.76 8.67 -7.67
C GLU A 32 -18.01 8.13 -6.94
N SER A 33 -17.96 6.88 -6.48
CA SER A 33 -19.03 6.27 -5.69
C SER A 33 -19.17 6.89 -4.29
N GLY A 34 -18.07 7.28 -3.66
CA GLY A 34 -18.06 7.97 -2.36
C GLY A 34 -18.74 9.34 -2.39
N LEU A 35 -18.76 10.03 -3.54
CA LEU A 35 -19.50 11.29 -3.71
C LEU A 35 -21.02 11.10 -3.51
N HIS A 36 -21.55 9.92 -3.84
CA HIS A 36 -22.95 9.55 -3.64
C HIS A 36 -23.27 9.07 -2.20
N ARG A 37 -22.25 8.63 -1.44
CA ARG A 37 -22.39 7.97 -0.12
C ARG A 37 -22.18 8.88 1.10
N ARG A 38 -21.98 10.19 0.90
CA ARG A 38 -21.68 11.18 1.95
C ARG A 38 -22.73 11.32 3.09
N MET A 39 -23.80 10.53 3.11
CA MET A 39 -24.84 10.58 4.14
C MET A 39 -24.77 9.45 5.19
N SER A 40 -23.85 8.47 5.11
CA SER A 40 -23.89 7.28 6.00
C SER A 40 -22.55 6.66 6.43
N GLY A 41 -21.38 7.19 6.04
CA GLY A 41 -20.06 6.63 6.39
C GLY A 41 -19.41 7.21 7.66
N SER A 42 -18.61 6.41 8.38
CA SER A 42 -17.84 6.90 9.54
C SER A 42 -16.56 7.62 9.12
N VAL A 43 -16.24 8.76 9.76
CA VAL A 43 -15.06 9.60 9.46
C VAL A 43 -13.73 8.84 9.64
N ALA A 44 -13.71 7.81 10.50
CA ALA A 44 -12.53 6.99 10.77
C ALA A 44 -12.20 6.06 9.59
N ALA A 45 -13.21 5.41 8.99
CA ALA A 45 -13.03 4.51 7.83
C ALA A 45 -12.50 5.28 6.61
N ASP A 46 -13.07 6.45 6.32
CA ASP A 46 -12.63 7.34 5.23
C ASP A 46 -11.15 7.75 5.36
N ARG A 47 -10.70 8.00 6.59
CA ARG A 47 -9.32 8.39 6.87
C ARG A 47 -8.34 7.23 6.72
N TYR A 48 -8.72 6.03 7.14
CA TYR A 48 -7.93 4.81 6.94
C TYR A 48 -7.75 4.53 5.45
N LEU A 49 -8.83 4.56 4.67
CA LEU A 49 -8.79 4.33 3.22
C LEU A 49 -7.91 5.34 2.51
N ARG A 50 -8.00 6.64 2.84
CA ARG A 50 -7.11 7.66 2.28
C ARG A 50 -5.63 7.45 2.63
N SER A 51 -5.34 7.02 3.86
CA SER A 51 -3.97 6.73 4.29
C SER A 51 -3.42 5.50 3.55
N GLY A 52 -4.18 4.41 3.54
CA GLY A 52 -3.79 3.18 2.87
C GLY A 52 -3.67 3.35 1.36
N MET A 53 -4.53 4.16 0.73
CA MET A 53 -4.38 4.48 -0.70
C MET A 53 -3.04 5.13 -0.99
N ARG A 54 -2.66 6.16 -0.22
CA ARG A 54 -1.35 6.83 -0.37
C ARG A 54 -0.19 5.87 -0.18
N TRP A 55 -0.30 4.97 0.79
CA TRP A 55 0.71 3.96 1.06
C TRP A 55 0.85 2.97 -0.11
N VAL A 56 -0.26 2.43 -0.63
CA VAL A 56 -0.25 1.50 -1.78
C VAL A 56 0.33 2.18 -3.03
N PHE A 57 0.00 3.45 -3.25
CA PHE A 57 0.62 4.26 -4.30
C PHE A 57 2.15 4.31 -4.17
N ALA A 58 2.65 4.61 -2.96
CA ALA A 58 4.09 4.64 -2.70
C ALA A 58 4.72 3.25 -2.89
N ALA A 59 4.06 2.21 -2.39
CA ALA A 59 4.52 0.83 -2.47
C ALA A 59 4.66 0.36 -3.93
N TYR A 60 3.69 0.62 -4.81
CA TYR A 60 3.82 0.24 -6.22
C TYR A 60 4.72 1.15 -7.06
N SER A 61 4.87 2.42 -6.66
CA SER A 61 5.78 3.34 -7.35
C SER A 61 7.25 2.91 -7.22
N LEU A 62 7.62 2.29 -6.10
CA LEU A 62 8.98 1.85 -5.83
C LEU A 62 9.47 0.74 -6.81
N PRO A 63 8.84 -0.45 -6.92
CA PRO A 63 9.24 -1.47 -7.87
C PRO A 63 9.03 -1.06 -9.34
N LEU A 64 8.12 -0.10 -9.62
CA LEU A 64 8.00 0.48 -10.95
C LEU A 64 9.22 1.34 -11.32
N LEU A 65 9.44 2.43 -10.57
CA LEU A 65 10.43 3.44 -10.94
C LEU A 65 11.86 2.97 -10.72
N VAL A 66 12.12 2.24 -9.63
CA VAL A 66 13.46 1.71 -9.37
C VAL A 66 13.86 0.70 -10.44
N ALA A 67 12.95 -0.20 -10.84
CA ALA A 67 13.27 -1.17 -11.88
C ALA A 67 13.51 -0.51 -13.25
N LEU A 68 12.74 0.53 -13.60
CA LEU A 68 12.98 1.32 -14.82
C LEU A 68 14.34 2.03 -14.78
N VAL A 69 14.67 2.67 -13.67
CA VAL A 69 15.94 3.39 -13.53
C VAL A 69 17.12 2.41 -13.56
N LEU A 70 17.04 1.28 -12.86
CA LEU A 70 18.08 0.26 -12.87
C LEU A 70 18.26 -0.41 -14.24
N ALA A 71 17.20 -0.47 -15.06
CA ALA A 71 17.28 -1.00 -16.42
C ALA A 71 17.82 0.00 -17.44
N ALA A 72 17.54 1.31 -17.26
CA ALA A 72 17.87 2.33 -18.23
C ALA A 72 19.14 3.14 -17.90
N LEU A 73 19.53 3.21 -16.62
CA LEU A 73 20.58 4.08 -16.11
C LEU A 73 21.57 3.30 -15.23
N ASP A 74 22.64 3.99 -14.80
CA ASP A 74 23.66 3.41 -13.94
C ASP A 74 23.13 3.06 -12.53
N PRO A 75 23.75 2.07 -11.83
CA PRO A 75 23.30 1.60 -10.51
C PRO A 75 23.19 2.69 -9.44
N ILE A 76 23.99 3.77 -9.55
CA ILE A 76 23.96 4.91 -8.62
C ILE A 76 22.59 5.60 -8.69
N TRP A 77 22.05 5.81 -9.89
CA TRP A 77 20.73 6.44 -10.05
C TRP A 77 19.61 5.55 -9.52
N GLY A 78 19.72 4.23 -9.71
CA GLY A 78 18.77 3.27 -9.13
C GLY A 78 18.82 3.26 -7.61
N THR A 79 20.02 3.31 -7.04
CA THR A 79 20.23 3.42 -5.58
C THR A 79 19.62 4.70 -5.02
N LEU A 80 19.87 5.85 -5.66
CA LEU A 80 19.29 7.13 -5.23
C LEU A 80 17.76 7.11 -5.32
N THR A 81 17.21 6.57 -6.42
CA THR A 81 15.76 6.43 -6.61
C THR A 81 15.15 5.53 -5.53
N PHE A 82 15.81 4.41 -5.22
CA PHE A 82 15.39 3.50 -4.17
C PHE A 82 15.42 4.16 -2.79
N ILE A 83 16.46 4.93 -2.46
CA ILE A 83 16.57 5.64 -1.18
C ILE A 83 15.43 6.65 -1.04
N VAL A 84 15.19 7.47 -2.07
CA VAL A 84 14.14 8.51 -2.04
C VAL A 84 12.76 7.89 -1.90
N LEU A 85 12.41 6.90 -2.75
CA LEU A 85 11.10 6.26 -2.70
C LEU A 85 10.93 5.37 -1.45
N GLY A 86 12.00 4.70 -1.03
CA GLY A 86 12.03 3.91 0.20
C GLY A 86 11.80 4.78 1.44
N LEU A 87 12.39 5.97 1.50
CA LEU A 87 12.12 6.93 2.56
C LEU A 87 10.66 7.38 2.56
N VAL A 88 10.09 7.71 1.40
CA VAL A 88 8.66 8.04 1.28
C VAL A 88 7.80 6.89 1.81
N LEU A 89 8.10 5.66 1.40
CA LEU A 89 7.37 4.47 1.85
C LEU A 89 7.45 4.32 3.38
N VAL A 90 8.64 4.41 3.97
CA VAL A 90 8.84 4.34 5.43
C VAL A 90 8.09 5.45 6.16
N LEU A 91 8.14 6.70 5.67
CA LEU A 91 7.43 7.81 6.28
C LEU A 91 5.90 7.59 6.25
N THR A 92 5.37 7.09 5.14
CA THR A 92 3.93 6.75 5.03
C THR A 92 3.53 5.55 5.89
N SER A 93 4.43 4.58 6.09
CA SER A 93 4.27 3.47 7.03
C SER A 93 4.18 3.96 8.48
N ILE A 94 5.06 4.87 8.88
CA ILE A 94 5.05 5.45 10.23
C ILE A 94 3.77 6.26 10.49
N ASP A 95 3.31 7.04 9.50
CA ASP A 95 2.05 7.80 9.61
C ASP A 95 0.84 6.88 9.79
N THR A 96 0.78 5.78 9.03
CA THR A 96 -0.29 4.78 9.14
C THR A 96 -0.26 4.06 10.50
N GLY A 97 0.91 3.59 10.93
CA GLY A 97 1.08 2.92 12.21
C GLY A 97 0.75 3.81 13.42
N ARG A 98 1.23 5.07 13.44
CA ARG A 98 0.92 6.03 14.52
C ARG A 98 -0.58 6.28 14.66
N ARG A 99 -1.30 6.38 13.55
CA ARG A 99 -2.75 6.64 13.56
C ARG A 99 -3.55 5.47 14.11
N ILE A 100 -3.17 4.24 13.77
CA ILE A 100 -3.80 3.03 14.30
C ILE A 100 -3.59 2.92 15.82
N LEU A 101 -2.38 3.22 16.30
CA LEU A 101 -2.05 3.24 17.73
C LEU A 101 -2.84 4.31 18.50
N MET A 102 -2.96 5.53 17.94
CA MET A 102 -3.68 6.64 18.60
C MET A 102 -5.19 6.44 18.66
N GLN A 103 -5.78 5.64 17.77
CA GLN A 103 -7.24 5.42 17.71
C GLN A 103 -7.70 4.15 18.42
N GLY A 104 -6.79 3.39 19.04
CA GLY A 104 -7.10 2.38 20.07
C GLY A 104 -8.27 1.46 19.75
N GLY A 105 -8.12 0.54 18.78
CA GLY A 105 -8.89 -0.72 18.71
C GLY A 105 -10.42 -0.67 18.62
N SER A 106 -11.06 0.51 18.61
CA SER A 106 -12.53 0.61 18.60
C SER A 106 -13.05 0.51 17.17
N GLY A 107 -13.12 -0.72 16.66
CA GLY A 107 -13.97 -1.08 15.52
C GLY A 107 -13.27 -1.56 14.24
N LEU A 108 -11.94 -1.62 14.18
CA LEU A 108 -11.24 -2.19 13.02
C LEU A 108 -11.12 -3.71 13.16
N SER A 109 -11.63 -4.43 12.16
CA SER A 109 -11.47 -5.89 11.97
C SER A 109 -10.01 -6.35 12.17
N ARG A 110 -9.79 -7.60 12.57
CA ARG A 110 -8.43 -8.14 12.85
C ARG A 110 -7.52 -8.13 11.61
N ALA A 111 -8.10 -8.20 10.41
CA ALA A 111 -7.35 -8.30 9.15
C ALA A 111 -6.50 -7.03 8.84
N PRO A 112 -7.04 -5.80 8.92
CA PRO A 112 -6.26 -4.55 8.79
C PRO A 112 -5.06 -4.46 9.74
N LEU A 113 -5.21 -4.92 10.99
CA LEU A 113 -4.15 -4.85 11.99
C LEU A 113 -3.01 -5.82 11.67
N ILE A 114 -3.33 -7.05 11.25
CA ILE A 114 -2.33 -8.05 10.85
C ILE A 114 -1.58 -7.59 9.61
N ASN A 115 -2.30 -7.05 8.61
CA ASN A 115 -1.69 -6.51 7.40
C ASN A 115 -0.68 -5.41 7.76
N GLU A 116 -1.08 -4.44 8.59
CA GLU A 116 -0.21 -3.32 8.97
C GLU A 116 1.13 -3.76 9.58
N TRP A 117 1.07 -4.69 10.55
CA TRP A 117 2.28 -5.22 11.20
C TRP A 117 3.17 -5.96 10.20
N LEU A 118 2.57 -6.83 9.38
CA LEU A 118 3.31 -7.60 8.39
C LEU A 118 3.94 -6.68 7.33
N THR A 119 3.21 -5.67 6.86
CA THR A 119 3.69 -4.73 5.85
C THR A 119 4.79 -3.82 6.39
N ASN A 120 4.70 -3.37 7.64
CA ASN A 120 5.77 -2.58 8.25
C ASN A 120 7.05 -3.39 8.43
N ALA A 121 6.94 -4.66 8.86
CA ALA A 121 8.08 -5.56 8.92
C ALA A 121 8.68 -5.80 7.51
N ALA A 122 7.82 -6.04 6.50
CA ALA A 122 8.24 -6.24 5.12
C ALA A 122 8.95 -5.01 4.55
N VAL A 123 8.46 -3.80 4.81
CA VAL A 123 9.11 -2.55 4.39
C VAL A 123 10.49 -2.41 5.02
N LEU A 124 10.63 -2.65 6.32
CA LEU A 124 11.93 -2.57 6.99
C LEU A 124 12.94 -3.57 6.41
N VAL A 125 12.50 -4.81 6.19
CA VAL A 125 13.35 -5.84 5.55
C VAL A 125 13.74 -5.40 4.14
N ALA A 126 12.77 -4.97 3.32
CA ALA A 126 13.02 -4.55 1.95
C ALA A 126 13.96 -3.35 1.86
N VAL A 127 13.85 -2.37 2.77
CA VAL A 127 14.70 -1.17 2.77
C VAL A 127 16.12 -1.46 3.20
N VAL A 128 16.41 -2.54 3.93
CA VAL A 128 17.79 -2.83 4.37
C VAL A 128 18.46 -3.88 3.48
N LEU A 129 17.67 -4.73 2.83
CA LEU A 129 18.15 -5.87 2.05
C LEU A 129 19.24 -5.55 1.00
N PRO A 130 19.11 -4.51 0.16
CA PRO A 130 20.07 -4.27 -0.93
C PRO A 130 21.48 -4.06 -0.39
N TRP A 131 21.61 -3.41 0.77
CA TRP A 131 22.89 -3.19 1.42
C TRP A 131 23.43 -4.43 2.15
N LEU A 132 22.55 -5.28 2.67
CA LEU A 132 22.97 -6.54 3.30
C LEU A 132 23.60 -7.51 2.31
N ILE A 133 23.09 -7.54 1.06
CA ILE A 133 23.54 -8.50 0.05
C ILE A 133 24.47 -7.89 -1.01
N GLY A 134 24.36 -6.59 -1.28
CA GLY A 134 25.10 -5.88 -2.33
C GLY A 134 26.16 -4.89 -1.83
N GLY A 135 26.31 -4.71 -0.52
CA GLY A 135 27.31 -3.80 0.06
C GLY A 135 26.92 -2.33 -0.05
N TRP A 136 27.92 -1.44 -0.21
CA TRP A 136 27.71 0.01 -0.09
C TRP A 136 27.02 0.65 -1.30
N VAL A 137 27.33 0.15 -2.50
CA VAL A 137 26.68 0.51 -3.77
C VAL A 137 26.15 -0.78 -4.38
N PRO A 138 24.92 -1.20 -4.04
CA PRO A 138 24.40 -2.49 -4.45
C PRO A 138 24.30 -2.60 -5.97
N GLU A 139 24.64 -3.78 -6.52
CA GLU A 139 24.36 -4.09 -7.91
C GLU A 139 22.84 -4.18 -8.16
N PRO A 140 22.35 -3.98 -9.40
CA PRO A 140 20.92 -4.01 -9.69
C PRO A 140 20.19 -5.26 -9.19
N SER A 141 20.82 -6.43 -9.31
CA SER A 141 20.30 -7.71 -8.79
C SER A 141 20.04 -7.73 -7.28
N ALA A 142 20.77 -6.94 -6.50
CA ALA A 142 20.58 -6.85 -5.06
C ALA A 142 19.27 -6.13 -4.67
N PHE A 143 18.70 -5.33 -5.57
CA PHE A 143 17.41 -4.67 -5.33
C PHE A 143 16.22 -5.59 -5.60
N ILE A 144 16.36 -6.58 -6.47
CA ILE A 144 15.26 -7.45 -6.93
C ILE A 144 14.43 -8.01 -5.77
N PRO A 145 15.01 -8.61 -4.72
CA PRO A 145 14.18 -9.20 -3.68
C PRO A 145 13.43 -8.13 -2.87
N SER A 146 14.02 -6.96 -2.63
CA SER A 146 13.32 -5.82 -2.03
C SER A 146 12.13 -5.36 -2.86
N LEU A 147 12.32 -5.25 -4.17
CA LEU A 147 11.25 -4.83 -5.08
C LEU A 147 10.09 -5.85 -5.08
N LEU A 148 10.40 -7.15 -5.04
CA LEU A 148 9.39 -8.21 -4.94
C LEU A 148 8.64 -8.19 -3.60
N ILE A 149 9.35 -7.99 -2.49
CA ILE A 149 8.74 -7.88 -1.15
C ILE A 149 7.77 -6.68 -1.12
N VAL A 150 8.21 -5.52 -1.61
CA VAL A 150 7.38 -4.31 -1.64
C VAL A 150 6.18 -4.49 -2.58
N LEU A 151 6.37 -5.12 -3.74
CA LEU A 151 5.27 -5.42 -4.67
C LEU A 151 4.21 -6.32 -4.00
N ALA A 152 4.64 -7.39 -3.32
CA ALA A 152 3.76 -8.29 -2.60
C ALA A 152 3.04 -7.58 -1.44
N ALA A 153 3.74 -6.73 -0.69
CA ALA A 153 3.17 -5.93 0.40
C ALA A 153 2.13 -4.91 -0.12
N GLY A 154 2.40 -4.28 -1.27
CA GLY A 154 1.45 -3.42 -1.99
C GLY A 154 0.18 -4.16 -2.38
N PHE A 155 0.32 -5.38 -2.91
CA PHE A 155 -0.80 -6.23 -3.25
C PHE A 155 -1.62 -6.66 -2.03
N ALA A 156 -0.96 -7.16 -0.98
CA ALA A 156 -1.64 -7.54 0.26
C ALA A 156 -2.41 -6.35 0.87
N SER A 157 -1.81 -5.16 0.87
CA SER A 157 -2.48 -3.94 1.36
C SER A 157 -3.64 -3.49 0.49
N THR A 158 -3.55 -3.69 -0.82
CA THR A 158 -4.69 -3.44 -1.73
C THR A 158 -5.87 -4.35 -1.38
N VAL A 159 -5.60 -5.65 -1.17
CA VAL A 159 -6.63 -6.60 -0.73
C VAL A 159 -7.20 -6.21 0.64
N ALA A 160 -6.36 -5.80 1.58
CA ALA A 160 -6.80 -5.36 2.90
C ALA A 160 -7.70 -4.12 2.83
N LEU A 161 -7.41 -3.15 1.95
CA LEU A 161 -8.26 -1.98 1.73
C LEU A 161 -9.61 -2.36 1.14
N ILE A 162 -9.62 -3.25 0.15
CA ILE A 162 -10.86 -3.75 -0.47
C ILE A 162 -11.72 -4.46 0.59
N MET A 163 -11.12 -5.33 1.40
CA MET A 163 -11.85 -6.04 2.47
C MET A 163 -12.37 -5.08 3.54
N ALA A 164 -11.57 -4.07 3.94
CA ALA A 164 -12.02 -3.05 4.87
C ALA A 164 -13.22 -2.25 4.35
N GLU A 165 -13.25 -1.96 3.04
CA GLU A 165 -14.38 -1.29 2.40
C GLU A 165 -15.63 -2.20 2.35
N PHE A 166 -15.47 -3.48 1.99
CA PHE A 166 -16.57 -4.45 2.02
C PHE A 166 -17.15 -4.60 3.45
N ASP A 167 -16.30 -4.79 4.46
CA ASP A 167 -16.72 -4.88 5.86
C ASP A 167 -17.51 -3.61 6.28
N ALA A 168 -17.04 -2.43 5.87
CA ALA A 168 -17.74 -1.17 6.15
C ALA A 168 -19.10 -1.08 5.44
N THR A 169 -19.25 -1.61 4.22
CA THR A 169 -20.56 -1.68 3.53
C THR A 169 -21.54 -2.64 4.20
N MET A 170 -21.06 -3.80 4.64
CA MET A 170 -21.91 -4.81 5.31
C MET A 170 -22.40 -4.31 6.67
N ALA A 171 -21.53 -3.68 7.47
CA ALA A 171 -21.90 -3.13 8.78
C ALA A 171 -23.00 -2.05 8.71
N VAL A 172 -23.05 -1.26 7.63
CA VAL A 172 -24.14 -0.29 7.39
C VAL A 172 -25.46 -0.98 7.08
N THR A 173 -25.41 -2.13 6.39
CA THR A 173 -26.61 -2.90 5.99
C THR A 173 -27.18 -3.70 7.16
N GLU A 174 -26.31 -4.20 8.04
CA GLU A 174 -26.69 -5.04 9.18
C GLU A 174 -27.16 -4.28 10.42
N SER A 175 -27.07 -2.94 10.47
CA SER A 175 -27.54 -2.15 11.61
C SER A 175 -29.06 -2.33 11.82
N PRO A 176 -29.52 -3.18 12.76
CA PRO A 176 -30.93 -3.47 12.93
C PRO A 176 -31.52 -2.42 13.87
N ASP A 177 -32.67 -1.88 13.46
CA ASP A 177 -33.69 -1.36 14.36
C ASP A 177 -33.30 -0.10 15.18
N ARG A 178 -33.48 1.06 14.53
CA ARG A 178 -33.87 2.28 15.26
C ARG A 178 -35.18 1.93 15.96
N LYS A 179 -35.10 1.63 17.27
CA LYS A 179 -36.27 1.34 18.13
C LYS A 179 -37.46 2.17 17.67
N PRO A 180 -38.65 1.58 17.45
CA PRO A 180 -39.81 2.35 17.11
C PRO A 180 -39.98 3.42 18.20
N VAL A 181 -40.01 4.69 17.77
CA VAL A 181 -40.45 5.78 18.62
C VAL A 181 -41.84 5.40 19.07
N ASP A 182 -42.00 5.12 20.36
CA ASP A 182 -43.29 4.83 20.97
C ASP A 182 -44.23 6.01 20.69
N PRO A 183 -45.24 5.85 19.82
CA PRO A 183 -46.15 6.93 19.49
C PRO A 183 -47.36 6.84 20.44
N GLY A 184 -47.17 7.21 21.70
CA GLY A 184 -48.27 7.42 22.65
C GLY A 184 -48.03 6.77 24.00
N ARG A 185 -48.35 7.42 25.13
CA ARG A 185 -49.73 7.69 25.58
C ARG A 185 -50.59 6.44 25.64
#